data_AF-A0A961TP95-F1
#
_entry.id   AF-A0A961TP95-F1
#
_cell.length_a   1.000
_cell.length_b   1.000
_cell.length_c   1.000
_cell.angle_alpha   90.00
_cell.angle_beta   90.00
_cell.angle_gamma   90.00
#
_symmetry.space_group_name_H-M   'P 1'
#
loop_
_entity.id
_entity.type
_entity.pdbx_description
1 polymer ?
#
loop_
_entity_poly.entity_id
_entity_poly.type
_entity_poly.pdbx_seq_one_letter_code
_entity_poly.pdbx_strand_id
1 'polypeptide(L)' 'VIAIAHRLSTIAQLDRLVIMDHGHIVESGNHEGLVARGGLYAELWARQSGGFICGPEETDIAPELAKGAAE' A
#
# COMPACT_ATOMS: atom_id res chain seq x y z
N VAL A 1 6.60 -4.76 16.59
CA VAL A 1 7.63 -5.68 16.03
C VAL A 1 8.17 -5.01 14.77
N ILE A 2 9.48 -5.04 14.55
CA ILE A 2 10.10 -4.50 13.33
C ILE A 2 10.68 -5.69 12.57
N ALA A 3 10.22 -5.89 11.33
CA ALA A 3 10.70 -6.95 10.44
C ALA A 3 11.43 -6.33 9.25
N ILE A 4 12.64 -6.81 8.99
CA ILE A 4 13.45 -6.44 7.81
C ILE A 4 13.56 -7.70 6.96
N ALA A 5 12.98 -7.68 5.76
CA ALA A 5 12.94 -8.83 4.88
C ALA A 5 13.31 -8.42 3.45
N HIS A 6 13.93 -9.35 2.72
CA HIS A 6 14.33 -9.15 1.33
C HIS A 6 13.24 -9.55 0.32
N ARG A 7 12.16 -10.22 0.79
CA ARG A 7 11.06 -10.68 -0.06
C ARG A 7 9.82 -9.83 0.18
N LEU A 8 9.34 -9.19 -0.88
CA LEU A 8 8.16 -8.33 -0.80
C LEU A 8 6.88 -9.09 -0.36
N SER A 9 6.76 -10.38 -0.66
CA SER A 9 5.62 -11.23 -0.26
C SER A 9 5.46 -11.37 1.25
N THR A 10 6.55 -11.26 2.02
CA THR A 10 6.53 -11.41 3.48
C THR A 10 6.21 -10.09 4.19
N ILE A 11 6.60 -8.97 3.59
CA ILE A 11 6.36 -7.62 4.12
C ILE A 11 4.97 -7.08 3.72
N ALA A 12 4.36 -7.56 2.63
CA ALA A 12 3.03 -7.13 2.19
C ALA A 12 1.89 -7.41 3.20
N GLN A 13 2.07 -8.38 4.10
CA GLN A 13 1.08 -8.67 5.17
C GLN A 13 1.20 -7.76 6.39
N LEU A 14 2.17 -6.83 6.41
CA LEU A 14 2.34 -5.93 7.55
C LEU A 14 1.39 -4.74 7.47
N ASP A 15 0.92 -4.30 8.63
CA ASP A 15 -0.02 -3.18 8.79
C ASP A 15 0.57 -1.85 8.29
N ARG A 16 1.89 -1.72 8.33
CA ARG A 16 2.60 -0.51 7.91
C ARG A 16 3.95 -0.83 7.28
N LEU A 17 4.14 -0.26 6.10
CA LEU A 17 5.36 -0.27 5.32
C LEU A 17 5.99 1.12 5.37
N VAL A 18 7.32 1.15 5.47
CA VAL A 18 8.12 2.37 5.39
C VAL A 18 9.21 2.09 4.36
N ILE A 19 9.20 2.87 3.29
CA ILE A 19 10.16 2.77 2.20
C ILE A 19 11.21 3.84 2.42
N MET A 20 12.45 3.40 2.47
CA MET A 20 13.60 4.27 2.63
C MET A 20 14.42 4.24 1.35
N ASP A 21 14.82 5.41 0.90
CA ASP A 21 15.75 5.60 -0.21
C ASP A 21 16.82 6.60 0.21
N HIS A 22 18.08 6.29 -0.07
CA HIS A 22 19.24 7.11 0.32
C HIS A 22 19.26 7.60 1.80
N GLY A 23 18.70 6.82 2.73
CA GLY A 23 18.65 7.18 4.16
C GLY A 23 17.48 8.09 4.56
N HIS A 24 16.57 8.39 3.63
CA HIS A 24 15.36 9.17 3.88
C HIS A 24 14.10 8.32 3.68
N ILE A 25 13.06 8.60 4.45
CA ILE A 25 11.74 7.98 4.24
C ILE A 25 11.10 8.66 3.04
N VAL A 26 10.96 7.93 1.94
CA VAL A 26 10.32 8.44 0.72
C VAL A 26 8.83 8.17 0.72
N GLU A 27 8.40 7.04 1.31
CA GLU A 27 6.99 6.67 1.39
C GLU A 27 6.69 5.89 2.66
N SER A 28 5.47 6.04 3.18
CA SER A 28 4.96 5.18 4.26
C SER A 28 3.46 4.98 4.16
N GLY A 29 2.98 3.81 4.57
CA GLY A 29 1.55 3.46 4.50
C GLY A 29 1.31 1.96 4.54
N ASN A 30 0.07 1.53 4.31
CA ASN A 30 -0.25 0.14 4.08
C ASN A 30 0.06 -0.26 2.63
N HIS A 31 0.03 -1.57 2.35
CA HIS A 31 0.26 -2.12 1.03
C HIS A 31 -0.65 -1.48 -0.03
N GLU A 32 -1.96 -1.50 0.20
CA GLU A 32 -2.97 -1.00 -0.73
C GLU A 32 -2.77 0.47 -1.08
N GLY A 33 -2.54 1.32 -0.08
CA GLY A 33 -2.34 2.75 -0.27
C GLY A 33 -1.04 3.07 -1.02
N LEU A 34 0.01 2.26 -0.84
CA LEU A 34 1.27 2.45 -1.55
C LEU A 34 1.23 1.94 -2.99
N VAL A 35 0.51 0.85 -3.25
CA VAL A 35 0.26 0.37 -4.61
C VAL A 35 -0.62 1.36 -5.38
N ALA A 36 -1.69 1.84 -4.76
CA ALA A 36 -2.60 2.82 -5.36
C ALA A 36 -1.91 4.16 -5.67
N ARG A 37 -0.93 4.56 -4.86
CA ARG A 37 -0.11 5.77 -5.12
C ARG A 37 0.79 5.64 -6.35
N GLY A 38 1.06 4.42 -6.83
CA GLY A 38 1.93 4.22 -8.00
C GLY A 38 3.37 4.69 -7.79
N GLY A 39 3.82 4.77 -6.53
CA GLY A 39 5.15 5.24 -6.16
C GLY A 39 6.25 4.18 -6.34
N LEU A 40 7.37 4.39 -5.65
CA LEU A 40 8.54 3.51 -5.68
C LEU A 40 8.18 2.10 -5.22
N TYR A 41 7.35 2.00 -4.18
CA TYR A 41 6.88 0.69 -3.69
C TYR A 41 6.10 -0.09 -4.76
N ALA A 42 5.20 0.58 -5.48
CA ALA A 42 4.37 -0.05 -6.51
C ALA A 42 5.22 -0.57 -7.67
N GLU A 43 6.24 0.19 -8.09
CA GLU A 43 7.17 -0.23 -9.14
C GLU A 43 7.98 -1.46 -8.71
N LEU A 44 8.53 -1.45 -7.49
CA LEU A 44 9.27 -2.59 -6.93
C LEU A 44 8.38 -3.82 -6.79
N TRP A 45 7.14 -3.61 -6.35
CA TRP A 45 6.14 -4.66 -6.22
C TRP A 45 5.84 -5.29 -7.57
N ALA A 46 5.53 -4.51 -8.61
CA ALA A 46 5.27 -5.00 -9.96
C ALA A 46 6.44 -5.82 -10.53
N ARG A 47 7.69 -5.42 -10.23
CA ARG A 47 8.90 -6.09 -10.70
C ARG A 47 9.16 -7.42 -9.98
N GLN A 48 8.91 -7.51 -8.67
CA GLN A 48 9.16 -8.73 -7.88
C GLN A 48 7.99 -9.71 -7.85
N SER A 49 6.76 -9.24 -8.04
CA SER A 49 5.55 -10.08 -8.05
C SER A 49 5.32 -10.79 -9.40
N GLY A 50 6.15 -10.52 -10.41
CA GLY A 50 6.16 -11.28 -11.67
C GLY A 50 5.01 -10.95 -12.61
N GLY A 51 4.41 -9.76 -12.52
CA GLY A 51 3.30 -9.35 -13.40
C GLY A 51 1.95 -10.03 -13.12
N PHE A 52 1.80 -10.74 -12.00
CA PHE A 52 0.60 -11.53 -11.67
C PHE A 52 -0.45 -10.81 -10.81
N ILE A 53 -0.33 -9.50 -10.65
CA ILE A 53 -1.18 -8.69 -9.77
C ILE A 53 -1.71 -7.51 -10.56
N CYS A 54 -2.64 -7.79 -11.46
CA CYS A 54 -3.43 -6.76 -12.11
C CYS A 54 -4.53 -6.31 -11.14
N GLY A 55 -4.43 -5.06 -10.68
CA GLY A 55 -5.52 -4.24 -10.16
C GLY A 55 -5.86 -4.43 -8.69
N PRO A 56 -5.86 -3.38 -7.85
CA PRO A 56 -6.84 -3.36 -6.78
C PRO A 56 -8.22 -3.40 -7.44
N GLU A 57 -9.00 -4.43 -7.08
CA GLU A 57 -10.46 -4.35 -7.17
C GLU A 57 -10.90 -2.99 -6.64
N GLU A 58 -11.75 -2.35 -7.41
CA GLU A 58 -12.56 -1.19 -7.07
C GLU A 58 -13.29 -1.47 -5.75
N THR A 59 -12.62 -1.25 -4.62
CA THR A 59 -13.27 -1.31 -3.30
C THR A 59 -13.60 0.11 -2.92
N ASP A 60 -14.79 0.50 -3.37
CA ASP A 60 -15.78 1.19 -2.56
C ASP A 60 -15.21 2.16 -1.52
N ILE A 61 -14.90 3.39 -1.95
CA ILE A 61 -15.10 4.55 -1.09
C ILE A 61 -16.45 5.20 -1.48
N ALA A 62 -17.54 4.48 -1.23
CA ALA A 62 -18.82 5.16 -1.11
C ALA A 62 -18.75 6.10 0.10
N PRO A 63 -19.19 7.36 -0.03
CA PRO A 63 -19.09 8.35 1.04
C PRO A 63 -20.14 8.05 2.13
N GLU A 64 -19.75 7.31 3.18
CA GLU A 64 -20.56 7.20 4.40
C GLU A 64 -20.30 8.42 5.33
N LEU A 65 -20.56 9.62 4.83
CA LEU A 65 -20.67 10.83 5.65
C LEU A 65 -21.76 11.76 5.09
N ALA A 66 -23.02 11.37 5.29
CA ALA A 66 -24.16 12.29 5.50
C ALA A 66 -25.48 11.50 5.64
N LYS A 67 -25.66 10.79 6.77
CA LYS A 67 -27.01 10.49 7.24
C LYS A 67 -27.08 10.69 8.76
N GLY A 68 -27.88 11.67 9.16
CA GLY A 68 -28.09 12.13 10.53
C GLY A 68 -27.59 13.58 10.68
N ALA A 69 -28.40 14.63 10.81
CA ALA A 69 -29.77 14.70 11.30
C ALA A 69 -30.52 15.81 10.55
N ALA A 70 -31.68 15.43 10.00
CA ALA A 70 -32.80 16.34 9.94
C ALA A 70 -33.48 16.25 11.31
N GLU A 71 -33.48 17.34 12.06
CA GLU A 71 -34.52 17.75 13.01
C GLU A 71 -34.38 19.25 13.29
#